data_AF-A0A6F9ZMZ0-F1
#
_entry.id   AF-A0A6F9ZMZ0-F1
#
_cell.length_a   1.000
_cell.length_b   1.000
_cell.length_c   1.000
_cell.angle_alpha   90.00
_cell.angle_beta   90.00
_cell.angle_gamma   90.00
#
_symmetry.space_group_name_H-M   'P 1'
#
loop_
_entity.id
_entity.type
_entity.pdbx_description
1 polymer ?
#
loop_
_entity_poly.entity_id
_entity_poly.type
_entity_poly.pdbx_seq_one_letter_code
_entity_poly.pdbx_strand_id
1 'polypeptide(L)'
;MLSVILFAIGYAVTYVGFREMTSMPDASEEQVEMFFLYCSPNVLLMTVAVFLLVQKTQIHSPLIVSLLANISRCGLGIYMIHYFIVGIGYLIIERLNIPIALQIPPTGILVFLLSWVIVSFAYRFFPRQAKWIMG
;
A
#
# COMPACT_ATOMS: atom_id res chain seq x y z
N MET A 1 -4.46 12.20 -19.20
CA MET A 1 -3.70 13.45 -19.01
C MET A 1 -3.96 14.06 -17.64
N LEU A 2 -5.21 14.37 -17.28
CA LEU A 2 -5.53 14.91 -15.94
C LEU A 2 -5.00 14.06 -14.77
N SER A 3 -5.18 12.73 -14.82
CA SER A 3 -4.66 11.82 -13.78
C SER A 3 -3.15 11.92 -13.60
N VAL A 4 -2.38 11.99 -14.69
CA VAL A 4 -0.92 12.12 -14.65
C VAL A 4 -0.51 13.43 -13.99
N ILE A 5 -1.21 14.53 -14.32
CA ILE A 5 -0.94 15.85 -13.73
C ILE A 5 -1.22 15.83 -12.22
N LEU A 6 -2.39 15.32 -11.81
CA LEU A 6 -2.76 15.22 -10.40
C LEU A 6 -1.78 14.36 -9.60
N PHE A 7 -1.37 13.22 -10.17
CA PHE A 7 -0.38 12.34 -9.54
C PHE A 7 0.98 13.03 -9.40
N ALA A 8 1.45 13.68 -10.47
CA ALA A 8 2.74 14.38 -10.47
C ALA A 8 2.78 15.51 -9.44
N ILE A 9 1.71 16.31 -9.32
CA ILE A 9 1.62 17.38 -8.32
C ILE A 9 1.62 16.81 -6.91
N GLY A 10 0.77 15.83 -6.63
CA GLY A 10 0.71 15.20 -5.30
C GLY A 10 2.04 14.54 -4.92
N TYR A 11 2.68 13.86 -5.87
CA TYR A 11 3.99 13.25 -5.66
C TYR A 11 5.09 14.30 -5.41
N ALA A 12 5.12 15.39 -6.18
CA ALA A 12 6.08 16.46 -6.00
C ALA A 12 5.98 17.11 -4.61
N VAL A 13 4.75 17.40 -4.15
CA VAL A 13 4.51 17.93 -2.80
C VAL A 13 4.98 16.95 -1.73
N THR A 14 4.65 15.67 -1.90
CA THR A 14 5.07 14.59 -0.97
C THR A 14 6.59 14.50 -0.90
N TYR A 15 7.26 14.45 -2.05
CA TYR A 15 8.71 14.29 -2.14
C TYR A 15 9.47 15.49 -1.56
N VAL A 16 9.10 16.71 -1.98
CA VAL A 16 9.76 17.93 -1.49
C VAL A 16 9.49 18.10 0.00
N GLY A 17 8.24 17.99 0.42
CA GLY A 17 7.87 18.15 1.83
C GLY A 17 8.56 17.15 2.76
N PHE A 18 8.56 15.87 2.39
CA PHE A 18 9.25 14.82 3.15
C PHE A 18 10.77 15.05 3.21
N ARG A 19 11.39 15.42 2.08
CA ARG A 19 12.83 15.70 2.03
C ARG A 19 13.22 16.87 2.93
N GLU A 20 12.48 17.98 2.87
CA GLU A 20 12.76 19.15 3.70
C GLU A 20 12.54 18.81 5.18
N MET A 21 11.45 18.13 5.52
CA MET A 21 11.16 17.75 6.91
C MET A 21 12.21 16.82 7.50
N THR A 22 12.63 15.78 6.76
CA THR A 22 13.69 14.85 7.22
C THR A 22 15.08 15.49 7.28
N SER A 23 15.28 16.64 6.64
CA SER A 23 16.53 17.39 6.76
C SER A 23 16.61 18.26 8.02
N MET A 24 15.46 18.52 8.67
CA MET A 24 15.40 19.31 9.90
C MET A 24 15.66 18.41 11.12
N PRO A 25 16.65 18.74 11.98
CA PRO A 25 17.02 17.90 13.12
C PRO A 25 15.95 17.83 14.22
N ASP A 26 15.07 18.84 14.31
CA ASP A 26 14.03 18.94 15.33
C ASP A 26 12.63 18.57 14.80
N ALA A 27 12.56 17.98 13.60
CA ALA A 27 11.28 17.56 13.03
C ALA A 27 10.66 16.44 13.87
N SER A 28 9.39 16.61 14.27
CA SER A 28 8.65 15.55 14.96
C SER A 28 8.28 14.41 14.01
N GLU A 29 7.99 13.24 14.56
CA GLU A 29 7.52 12.10 13.78
C GLU A 29 6.24 12.44 13.01
N GLU A 30 5.25 13.06 13.66
CA GLU A 30 3.99 13.48 13.03
C GLU A 30 4.21 14.42 11.84
N GLN A 31 5.21 15.30 11.96
CA GLN A 31 5.60 16.26 10.94
C GLN A 31 6.17 15.57 9.70
N VAL A 32 7.01 14.54 9.89
CA VAL A 32 7.53 13.72 8.79
C VAL A 32 6.43 12.87 8.17
N GLU A 33 5.55 12.29 9.00
CA GLU A 33 4.46 11.42 8.60
C GLU A 33 3.32 12.14 7.87
N MET A 34 3.19 13.46 8.04
CA MET A 34 2.16 14.28 7.39
C MET A 34 2.04 14.10 5.88
N PHE A 35 3.16 13.81 5.22
CA PHE A 35 3.21 13.70 3.77
C PHE A 35 2.70 12.36 3.23
N PHE A 36 2.62 11.31 4.06
CA PHE A 36 2.25 9.97 3.60
C PHE A 36 1.19 9.26 4.47
N LEU A 37 1.10 9.58 5.77
CA LEU A 37 0.26 8.87 6.72
C LEU A 37 -1.12 9.51 6.88
N TYR A 38 -1.17 10.82 7.10
CA TYR A 38 -2.42 11.55 7.24
C TYR A 38 -2.95 11.87 5.85
N CYS A 39 -4.21 11.53 5.54
CA CYS A 39 -4.90 11.71 4.25
C CYS A 39 -4.96 13.18 3.77
N SER A 40 -3.79 13.77 3.56
CA SER A 40 -3.52 15.16 3.26
C SER A 40 -3.85 15.44 1.80
N PRO A 41 -4.01 16.71 1.40
CA PRO A 41 -4.40 17.06 0.04
C PRO A 41 -3.52 16.43 -1.05
N ASN A 42 -2.20 16.31 -0.83
CA ASN A 42 -1.30 15.63 -1.76
C ASN A 42 -1.62 14.13 -1.93
N VAL A 43 -1.92 13.43 -0.83
CA VAL A 43 -2.33 12.01 -0.86
C VAL A 43 -3.68 11.87 -1.57
N LEU A 44 -4.63 12.78 -1.33
CA LEU A 44 -5.91 12.81 -2.02
C LEU A 44 -5.72 12.98 -3.53
N LEU A 45 -4.87 13.91 -3.97
CA LEU A 45 -4.58 14.12 -5.40
C LEU A 45 -4.05 12.85 -6.07
N MET A 46 -3.09 12.17 -5.44
CA MET A 46 -2.54 10.90 -5.96
C MET A 46 -3.61 9.79 -5.96
N THR A 47 -4.44 9.71 -4.92
CA THR A 47 -5.52 8.71 -4.82
C THR A 47 -6.57 8.91 -5.91
N VAL A 48 -7.03 10.15 -6.11
CA VAL A 48 -7.96 10.51 -7.19
C VAL A 48 -7.34 10.23 -8.55
N ALA A 49 -6.06 10.53 -8.75
CA ALA A 49 -5.37 10.22 -9.99
C ALA A 49 -5.38 8.73 -10.32
N VAL A 50 -5.07 7.87 -9.34
CA VAL A 50 -5.11 6.41 -9.49
C VAL A 50 -6.54 5.94 -9.77
N PHE A 51 -7.53 6.45 -9.04
CA PHE A 51 -8.94 6.13 -9.30
C PHE A 51 -9.35 6.48 -10.73
N LEU A 52 -9.00 7.68 -11.21
CA LEU A 52 -9.32 8.13 -12.58
C LEU A 52 -8.62 7.29 -13.67
N LEU A 53 -7.45 6.71 -13.37
CA LEU A 53 -6.77 5.76 -14.26
C LEU A 53 -7.48 4.41 -14.28
N VAL A 54 -7.77 3.86 -13.10
CA VAL A 54 -8.35 2.51 -12.95
C VAL A 54 -9.81 2.47 -13.40
N GLN A 55 -10.62 3.50 -13.13
CA GLN A 55 -12.05 3.51 -13.48
C GLN A 55 -12.32 3.33 -14.99
N LYS A 56 -11.34 3.66 -15.84
CA LYS A 56 -11.46 3.52 -17.30
C LYS A 56 -11.11 2.12 -17.79
N THR A 57 -10.52 1.29 -16.94
CA THR A 57 -10.10 -0.06 -17.29
C THR A 57 -11.31 -1.00 -17.20
N GLN A 58 -11.61 -1.70 -18.29
CA GLN A 58 -12.64 -2.74 -18.34
C GLN A 58 -11.95 -4.10 -18.28
N ILE A 59 -12.19 -4.86 -17.22
CA ILE A 59 -11.59 -6.19 -17.02
C ILE A 59 -12.64 -7.24 -17.37
N HIS A 60 -12.42 -7.93 -18.49
CA HIS A 60 -13.36 -8.94 -18.98
C HIS A 60 -13.05 -10.38 -18.49
N SER A 61 -11.84 -10.60 -17.96
CA SER A 61 -11.44 -11.95 -17.53
C SER A 61 -12.10 -12.33 -16.19
N PRO A 62 -12.89 -13.42 -16.14
CA PRO A 62 -13.59 -13.82 -14.92
C PRO A 62 -12.62 -14.21 -13.79
N LEU A 63 -11.45 -14.75 -14.13
CA LEU A 63 -10.41 -15.08 -13.16
C LEU A 63 -9.85 -13.83 -12.47
N ILE A 64 -9.55 -12.78 -13.25
CA ILE A 64 -8.99 -11.53 -12.71
C ILE A 64 -10.05 -10.82 -11.85
N VAL A 65 -11.31 -10.80 -12.30
CA VAL A 65 -12.42 -10.23 -11.53
C VAL A 65 -12.59 -10.94 -10.19
N SER A 66 -12.57 -12.28 -10.18
CA SER A 66 -12.68 -13.07 -8.95
C SER A 66 -11.50 -12.81 -8.00
N LEU A 67 -10.28 -12.70 -8.54
CA LEU A 67 -9.08 -12.44 -7.76
C LEU A 67 -9.11 -11.04 -7.14
N LEU A 68 -9.45 -10.01 -7.91
CA LEU A 68 -9.60 -8.65 -7.42
C LEU A 68 -10.71 -8.54 -6.37
N ALA A 69 -11.84 -9.23 -6.56
CA ALA A 69 -12.91 -9.26 -5.56
C ALA A 69 -12.44 -9.91 -4.24
N ASN A 70 -11.63 -10.98 -4.31
CA ASN A 70 -11.05 -11.60 -3.12
C ASN A 70 -10.05 -10.68 -2.42
N ILE A 71 -9.19 -9.98 -3.17
CA ILE A 71 -8.26 -8.99 -2.61
C ILE A 71 -9.04 -7.86 -1.91
N SER A 72 -10.06 -7.30 -2.56
CA SER A 72 -10.89 -6.24 -1.97
C SER A 72 -11.56 -6.70 -0.68
N ARG A 73 -12.07 -7.93 -0.63
CA ARG A 73 -12.63 -8.52 0.60
C ARG A 73 -11.59 -8.68 1.70
N CYS A 74 -10.37 -9.10 1.36
CA CYS A 74 -9.30 -9.29 2.32
C CYS A 74 -8.61 -7.98 2.74
N GLY A 75 -8.98 -6.83 2.17
CA GLY A 75 -8.24 -5.58 2.28
C GLY A 75 -7.98 -5.12 3.71
N LEU A 76 -9.01 -5.11 4.57
CA LEU A 76 -8.87 -4.72 5.97
C LEU A 76 -7.99 -5.72 6.75
N GLY A 77 -8.18 -7.03 6.54
CA GLY A 77 -7.32 -8.04 7.14
C GLY A 77 -5.84 -7.90 6.73
N ILE A 78 -5.58 -7.63 5.45
CA ILE A 78 -4.22 -7.37 4.94
C ILE A 78 -3.63 -6.14 5.62
N TYR A 79 -4.41 -5.06 5.71
CA TYR A 79 -4.00 -3.84 6.42
C TYR A 79 -3.67 -4.12 7.90
N MET A 80 -4.37 -5.01 8.59
CA MET A 80 -4.03 -5.31 9.98
C MET A 80 -2.75 -6.14 10.11
N ILE A 81 -2.60 -7.21 9.32
CA ILE A 81 -1.52 -8.17 9.54
C ILE A 81 -0.20 -7.77 8.88
N HIS A 82 -0.20 -6.89 7.88
CA HIS A 82 1.02 -6.58 7.15
C HIS A 82 2.10 -5.98 8.06
N TYR A 83 1.76 -5.18 9.08
CA TYR A 83 2.72 -4.63 10.03
C TYR A 83 3.58 -5.70 10.71
N PHE A 84 3.01 -6.87 11.03
CA PHE A 84 3.76 -7.98 11.62
C PHE A 84 4.67 -8.69 10.60
N ILE A 85 4.35 -8.57 9.32
CA ILE A 85 5.03 -9.29 8.22
C ILE A 85 6.11 -8.42 7.57
N VAL A 86 5.99 -7.09 7.62
CA VAL A 86 6.94 -6.14 7.00
C VAL A 86 8.39 -6.44 7.42
N GLY A 87 8.65 -6.63 8.72
CA GLY A 87 10.00 -6.94 9.20
C GLY A 87 10.56 -8.25 8.65
N ILE A 88 9.72 -9.30 8.59
CA ILE A 88 10.11 -10.60 8.02
C ILE A 88 10.39 -10.47 6.51
N GLY A 89 9.53 -9.75 5.79
CA GLY A 89 9.70 -9.50 4.36
C GLY A 89 11.01 -8.78 4.04
N TYR A 90 11.33 -7.75 4.82
CA TYR A 90 12.59 -7.01 4.68
C TYR A 90 13.80 -7.91 4.89
N LEU A 91 13.82 -8.69 5.98
CA LEU A 91 14.92 -9.61 6.30
C LEU A 91 15.17 -10.67 5.22
N ILE A 92 14.12 -11.08 4.48
CA ILE A 92 14.26 -12.02 3.37
C ILE A 92 14.90 -11.34 2.16
N ILE A 93 14.43 -10.15 1.78
CA ILE A 93 14.90 -9.43 0.60
C ILE A 93 16.29 -8.84 0.80
N GLU A 94 16.63 -8.42 2.01
CA GLU A 94 17.96 -7.89 2.36
C GLU A 94 19.07 -8.91 2.01
N ARG A 95 18.80 -10.22 2.11
CA ARG A 95 19.74 -11.30 1.74
C ARG A 95 20.13 -11.28 0.26
N LEU A 96 19.38 -10.61 -0.60
CA LEU A 96 19.67 -10.49 -2.02
C LEU A 96 20.78 -9.46 -2.32
N ASN A 97 21.28 -8.72 -1.32
CA ASN A 97 22.38 -7.75 -1.43
C ASN A 97 22.18 -6.69 -2.54
N ILE A 98 20.93 -6.29 -2.80
CA ILE A 98 20.60 -5.20 -3.73
C ILE A 98 20.55 -3.85 -2.99
N PRO A 99 20.71 -2.70 -3.68
CA PRO A 99 20.59 -1.38 -3.07
C PRO A 99 19.27 -1.18 -2.33
N ILE A 100 19.28 -0.49 -1.19
CA ILE A 100 18.11 -0.29 -0.31
C ILE A 100 16.88 0.20 -1.08
N ALA A 101 17.05 1.17 -1.98
CA ALA A 101 15.94 1.70 -2.78
C ALA A 101 15.26 0.62 -3.66
N LEU A 102 16.01 -0.38 -4.13
CA LEU A 102 15.50 -1.50 -4.92
C LEU A 102 14.98 -2.65 -4.06
N GLN A 103 15.26 -2.67 -2.75
CA GLN A 103 14.71 -3.66 -1.82
C GLN A 103 13.23 -3.37 -1.51
N ILE A 104 12.82 -2.10 -1.54
CA ILE A 104 11.48 -1.69 -1.14
C ILE A 104 10.38 -2.31 -2.03
N PRO A 105 10.44 -2.24 -3.38
CA PRO A 105 9.40 -2.83 -4.22
C PRO A 105 9.20 -4.35 -4.03
N PRO A 106 10.24 -5.21 -4.09
CA PRO A 106 10.06 -6.65 -3.89
C PRO A 106 9.63 -6.98 -2.45
N THR A 107 10.07 -6.23 -1.44
CA THR A 107 9.60 -6.39 -0.06
C THR A 107 8.09 -6.13 0.03
N GLY A 108 7.61 -5.05 -0.56
CA GLY A 108 6.18 -4.73 -0.58
C GLY A 108 5.33 -5.80 -1.25
N ILE A 109 5.79 -6.33 -2.40
CA ILE A 109 5.10 -7.43 -3.11
C ILE A 109 5.06 -8.69 -2.24
N LEU A 110 6.20 -9.06 -1.65
CA LEU A 110 6.30 -10.25 -0.80
C LEU A 110 5.38 -10.15 0.42
N VAL A 111 5.43 -9.03 1.14
CA VAL A 111 4.60 -8.77 2.31
C VAL A 111 3.12 -8.81 1.93
N PHE A 112 2.72 -8.14 0.84
CA PHE A 112 1.35 -8.15 0.36
C PHE A 112 0.86 -9.57 0.04
N LEU A 113 1.65 -10.37 -0.69
CA LEU A 113 1.28 -11.73 -1.05
C LEU A 113 1.14 -12.63 0.19
N LEU A 114 2.09 -12.55 1.12
CA LEU A 114 2.03 -13.32 2.37
C LEU A 114 0.81 -12.92 3.21
N SER A 115 0.57 -11.62 3.37
CA SER A 115 -0.60 -11.11 4.09
C SER A 115 -1.90 -11.57 3.43
N TRP A 116 -2.00 -11.46 2.11
CA TRP A 116 -3.19 -11.86 1.38
C TRP A 116 -3.46 -13.36 1.49
N VAL A 117 -2.44 -14.21 1.38
CA VAL A 117 -2.57 -15.65 1.55
C VAL A 117 -3.10 -15.99 2.94
N ILE A 118 -2.50 -15.43 3.99
CA ILE A 118 -2.90 -15.68 5.39
C ILE A 118 -4.36 -15.27 5.62
N VAL A 119 -4.74 -14.06 5.20
CA VAL A 119 -6.11 -13.54 5.39
C VAL A 119 -7.11 -14.32 4.55
N SER A 120 -6.77 -14.65 3.30
CA SER A 120 -7.66 -15.43 2.44
C SER A 120 -7.90 -16.84 3.01
N PHE A 121 -6.88 -17.45 3.60
CA PHE A 121 -7.03 -18.70 4.35
C PHE A 121 -7.90 -18.53 5.61
N ALA A 122 -7.73 -17.45 6.36
CA ALA A 122 -8.56 -17.16 7.53
C ALA A 122 -10.05 -17.01 7.15
N TYR A 123 -10.37 -16.29 6.07
CA TYR A 123 -11.74 -16.21 5.55
C TYR A 123 -12.29 -17.56 5.07
N ARG A 124 -11.43 -18.45 4.56
CA ARG A 124 -11.81 -19.78 4.09
C ARG A 124 -12.11 -20.74 5.24
N PHE A 125 -11.30 -20.74 6.29
CA PHE A 125 -11.43 -21.68 7.41
C PHE A 125 -12.34 -21.16 8.54
N PHE A 126 -12.37 -19.85 8.79
CA PHE A 126 -13.10 -19.23 9.90
C PHE A 126 -14.01 -18.07 9.44
N PRO A 127 -14.98 -18.32 8.52
CA PRO A 127 -15.72 -17.26 7.84
C PRO A 127 -16.53 -16.36 8.78
N ARG A 128 -17.05 -16.90 9.89
CA ARG A 128 -17.81 -16.10 10.89
C ARG A 128 -16.91 -15.17 11.68
N GLN A 129 -15.76 -15.65 12.16
CA GLN A 129 -14.84 -14.86 12.99
C GLN A 129 -14.08 -13.84 12.14
N ALA A 130 -13.61 -14.25 10.96
CA ALA A 130 -12.96 -13.37 10.00
C ALA A 130 -13.85 -12.18 9.63
N LYS A 131 -15.17 -12.40 9.47
CA LYS A 131 -16.10 -11.31 9.18
C LYS A 131 -16.16 -10.23 10.26
N TRP A 132 -16.05 -10.63 11.53
CA TRP A 132 -16.12 -9.70 12.66
C TRP A 132 -14.78 -9.03 12.95
N ILE A 133 -13.66 -9.72 12.71
CA ILE A 133 -12.32 -9.25 13.06
C ILE A 133 -11.68 -8.47 11.90
N MET A 134 -11.91 -8.92 10.67
CA MET A 134 -11.24 -8.44 9.45
C MET A 134 -12.18 -7.74 8.46
N GLY A 135 -13.47 -7.59 8.81
CA GLY A 135 -14.53 -6.98 7.97
C GLY A 135 -15.28 -7.96 7.08
#